data_AF-A0A7W4JRS7-F1
#
_entry.id   AF-A0A7W4JRS7-F1
#
_cell.length_a   1.000
_cell.length_b   1.000
_cell.length_c   1.000
_cell.angle_alpha   90.00
_cell.angle_beta   90.00
_cell.angle_gamma   90.00
#
_symmetry.space_group_name_H-M   'P 1'
#
loop_
_entity.id
_entity.type
_entity.pdbx_description
1 polymer ?
#
loop_
_entity_poly.entity_id
_entity_poly.type
_entity_poly.pdbx_seq_one_letter_code
_entity_poly.pdbx_strand_id
1 'polypeptide(L)'
;MFDFAWSEMALIGVVGLLLIGPKDMPVAIRTVTGLIKKGRKLAAEFQSHVDEMVRDADLTEVRDGMNRMRRFNVRNQLMKAIDGDGTIRRAIDESPLDTATEPRRTPIPDSTPLNSAPAFDPGGLHEYGYATPVASYAETAFPPLADDGPPPALLPPSVGRRLAGERARLRPPAFLPPVRVMHGARRVSATHPAEG
;
A
#
# COMPACT_ATOMS: atom_id res chain seq x y z
N MET A 1 1.48 17.58 -30.95
CA MET A 1 2.26 17.54 -29.69
C MET A 1 1.41 17.10 -28.48
N PHE A 2 0.28 16.40 -28.68
CA PHE A 2 -0.57 15.86 -27.61
C PHE A 2 -0.91 14.37 -27.79
N ASP A 3 -0.44 13.75 -28.88
CA ASP A 3 -0.50 12.30 -29.09
C ASP A 3 0.41 11.60 -28.09
N PHE A 4 1.65 12.10 -27.99
CA PHE A 4 2.56 12.00 -26.84
C PHE A 4 1.99 12.75 -25.60
N ALA A 5 0.89 12.25 -25.07
CA ALA A 5 0.47 12.33 -23.66
C ALA A 5 -0.61 11.28 -23.39
N TRP A 6 -1.48 11.02 -24.39
CA TRP A 6 -2.52 10.01 -24.28
C TRP A 6 -1.97 8.59 -24.41
N SER A 7 -1.05 8.36 -25.35
CA SER A 7 -0.42 7.04 -25.51
C SER A 7 0.43 6.65 -24.31
N GLU A 8 1.15 7.56 -23.67
CA GLU A 8 2.01 7.23 -22.52
C GLU A 8 1.17 7.04 -21.26
N MET A 9 0.08 7.78 -21.09
CA MET A 9 -0.87 7.48 -20.00
C MET A 9 -1.50 6.10 -20.17
N ALA A 10 -1.83 5.70 -21.40
CA ALA A 10 -2.31 4.35 -21.69
C ALA A 10 -1.22 3.29 -21.42
N LEU A 11 0.02 3.53 -21.86
CA LEU A 11 1.16 2.64 -21.63
C LEU A 11 1.47 2.45 -20.14
N ILE A 12 1.55 3.55 -19.38
CA ILE A 12 1.74 3.53 -17.92
C ILE A 12 0.56 2.81 -17.25
N GLY A 13 -0.66 2.99 -17.76
CA GLY A 13 -1.84 2.24 -17.32
C GLY A 13 -1.65 0.73 -17.48
N VAL A 14 -1.25 0.27 -18.67
CA VAL A 14 -1.00 -1.16 -18.95
C VAL A 14 0.13 -1.72 -18.09
N VAL A 15 1.26 -1.02 -18.03
CA VAL A 15 2.43 -1.41 -17.22
C VAL A 15 2.07 -1.46 -15.72
N GLY A 16 1.31 -0.47 -15.24
CA GLY A 16 0.78 -0.43 -13.88
C GLY A 16 -0.19 -1.58 -13.60
N LEU A 17 -1.07 -1.93 -14.54
CA LEU A 17 -1.96 -3.09 -14.43
C LEU A 17 -1.18 -4.41 -14.35
N LEU A 18 -0.04 -4.54 -15.03
CA LEU A 18 0.81 -5.73 -14.97
C LEU A 18 1.61 -5.83 -13.67
N LEU A 19 2.21 -4.72 -13.21
CA LEU A 19 3.06 -4.68 -12.01
C LEU A 19 2.26 -4.75 -10.71
N ILE A 20 1.21 -3.94 -10.60
CA ILE A 20 0.40 -3.80 -9.39
C ILE A 20 -0.80 -4.74 -9.45
N GLY A 21 -1.28 -5.08 -10.65
CA GLY A 21 -2.48 -5.88 -10.84
C GLY A 21 -3.72 -5.01 -11.08
N PRO A 22 -4.70 -5.49 -11.87
CA PRO A 22 -5.91 -4.73 -12.21
C PRO A 22 -6.82 -4.44 -11.01
N LYS A 23 -6.72 -5.23 -9.94
CA LYS A 23 -7.54 -5.08 -8.72
C LYS A 23 -6.99 -4.01 -7.76
N ASP A 24 -5.67 -3.84 -7.73
CA ASP A 24 -5.00 -2.95 -6.77
C ASP A 24 -4.72 -1.56 -7.34
N MET A 25 -4.59 -1.44 -8.67
CA MET A 25 -4.52 -0.16 -9.40
C MET A 25 -5.63 0.85 -9.03
N PRO A 26 -6.93 0.50 -9.03
CA PRO A 26 -7.99 1.44 -8.68
C PRO A 26 -7.91 1.91 -7.21
N VAL A 27 -7.37 1.07 -6.31
CA VAL A 27 -7.14 1.46 -4.92
C VAL A 27 -5.93 2.39 -4.81
N ALA A 28 -4.85 2.12 -5.55
CA ALA A 28 -3.65 2.96 -5.61
C ALA A 28 -3.97 4.38 -6.14
N ILE A 29 -4.72 4.47 -7.24
CA ILE A 29 -5.14 5.76 -7.82
C ILE A 29 -5.96 6.55 -6.81
N ARG A 30 -6.92 5.92 -6.11
CA ARG A 30 -7.72 6.59 -5.07
C ARG A 30 -6.87 7.10 -3.92
N THR A 31 -5.84 6.35 -3.53
CA THR A 31 -4.91 6.75 -2.47
C THR A 31 -4.11 7.98 -2.90
N VAL A 32 -3.47 7.93 -4.07
CA VAL A 32 -2.66 9.04 -4.61
C VAL A 32 -3.52 10.28 -4.84
N THR A 33 -4.69 10.14 -5.47
CA THR A 33 -5.61 11.27 -5.70
C THR A 33 -6.15 11.82 -4.37
N GLY A 34 -6.39 10.97 -3.38
CA GLY A 34 -6.73 11.40 -2.02
C GLY A 34 -5.63 12.23 -1.36
N LEU A 35 -4.36 11.84 -1.51
CA LEU A 35 -3.21 12.61 -1.03
C LEU A 35 -3.10 13.96 -1.75
N ILE A 36 -3.21 13.97 -3.08
CA ILE A 36 -3.19 15.21 -3.88
C ILE A 36 -4.34 16.13 -3.47
N LYS A 37 -5.54 15.60 -3.23
CA LYS A 37 -6.71 16.38 -2.80
C LYS A 37 -6.50 17.00 -1.43
N LYS A 38 -5.92 16.24 -0.48
CA LYS A 38 -5.56 16.75 0.85
C LYS A 38 -4.51 17.85 0.75
N GLY A 39 -3.44 17.63 -0.04
CA GLY A 39 -2.42 18.65 -0.30
C GLY A 39 -2.99 19.91 -0.93
N ARG A 40 -3.90 19.77 -1.91
CA ARG A 40 -4.61 20.90 -2.53
C ARG A 40 -5.48 21.67 -1.54
N LYS A 41 -6.18 20.97 -0.65
CA LYS A 41 -7.01 21.60 0.39
C LYS A 41 -6.14 22.41 1.35
N LEU A 42 -5.06 21.82 1.85
CA LEU A 42 -4.10 22.53 2.70
C LEU A 42 -3.51 23.73 1.96
N ALA A 43 -3.10 23.58 0.71
CA ALA A 43 -2.58 24.68 -0.10
C ALA A 43 -3.61 25.80 -0.31
N ALA A 44 -4.89 25.47 -0.46
CA ALA A 44 -5.95 26.47 -0.56
C ALA A 44 -6.11 27.25 0.75
N GLU A 45 -6.00 26.57 1.91
CA GLU A 45 -5.98 27.21 3.23
C GLU A 45 -4.72 28.06 3.41
N PHE A 46 -3.53 27.57 3.04
CA PHE A 46 -2.31 28.37 3.09
C PHE A 46 -2.39 29.60 2.18
N GLN A 47 -2.94 29.46 0.97
CA GLN A 47 -3.10 30.58 0.07
C GLN A 47 -4.01 31.66 0.68
N SER A 48 -5.12 31.27 1.34
CA SER A 48 -6.00 32.24 2.00
C SER A 48 -5.31 32.96 3.16
N HIS A 49 -4.59 32.23 4.02
CA HIS A 49 -3.85 32.83 5.14
C HIS A 49 -2.66 33.68 4.67
N VAL A 50 -1.95 33.24 3.63
CA VAL A 50 -0.84 33.99 3.05
C VAL A 50 -1.34 35.25 2.36
N ASP A 51 -2.43 35.21 1.60
CA ASP A 51 -2.96 36.43 0.96
C ASP A 51 -3.43 37.46 2.00
N GLU A 52 -3.91 37.04 3.17
CA GLU A 52 -4.23 37.93 4.30
C GLU A 52 -2.95 38.51 4.94
N MET A 53 -1.93 37.69 5.19
CA MET A 53 -0.63 38.15 5.72
C MET A 53 0.13 39.06 4.74
N VAL A 54 0.10 38.75 3.44
CA VAL A 54 0.73 39.55 2.35
C VAL A 54 0.05 40.90 2.21
N ARG A 55 -1.25 40.97 2.49
CA ARG A 55 -2.01 42.22 2.46
C ARG A 55 -1.66 43.14 3.63
N ASP A 56 -1.30 42.57 4.78
CA ASP A 56 -0.94 43.31 5.99
C ASP A 56 0.56 43.59 6.14
N ALA A 57 1.44 42.76 5.56
CA ALA A 57 2.89 42.98 5.53
C ALA A 57 3.42 42.75 4.11
N ASP A 58 4.19 43.70 3.56
CA ASP A 58 4.62 43.64 2.16
C ASP A 58 5.57 42.46 1.90
N LEU A 59 4.99 41.39 1.37
CA LEU A 59 5.67 40.19 0.91
C LEU A 59 5.86 40.16 -0.61
N THR A 60 5.80 41.31 -1.29
CA THR A 60 6.11 41.45 -2.73
C THR A 60 7.51 40.93 -3.07
N GLU A 61 8.49 41.15 -2.17
CA GLU A 61 9.88 40.69 -2.29
C GLU A 61 9.98 39.15 -2.39
N VAL A 62 9.15 38.41 -1.63
CA VAL A 62 9.14 36.94 -1.62
C VAL A 62 8.50 36.39 -2.90
N ARG A 63 7.44 37.06 -3.38
CA ARG A 63 6.76 36.72 -4.64
C ARG A 63 7.71 36.91 -5.83
N ASP A 64 8.51 37.97 -5.80
CA ASP A 64 9.54 38.24 -6.80
C ASP A 64 10.74 37.29 -6.72
N GLY A 65 11.19 36.91 -5.52
CA GLY A 65 12.21 35.88 -5.32
C GLY A 65 11.78 34.52 -5.89
N MET A 66 10.53 34.11 -5.64
CA MET A 66 9.96 32.88 -6.20
C MET A 66 9.81 32.95 -7.72
N ASN A 67 9.39 34.09 -8.26
CA ASN A 67 9.33 34.31 -9.71
C ASN A 67 10.70 34.27 -10.39
N ARG A 68 11.74 34.83 -9.75
CA ARG A 68 13.13 34.71 -10.22
C ARG A 68 13.58 33.24 -10.21
N MET A 69 13.24 32.47 -9.17
CA MET A 69 13.61 31.06 -9.05
C MET A 69 12.89 30.17 -10.07
N ARG A 70 11.59 30.40 -10.36
CA ARG A 70 10.86 29.71 -11.42
C ARG A 70 11.41 29.99 -12.81
N ARG A 71 11.86 31.23 -13.06
CA ARG A 71 12.53 31.61 -14.31
C ARG A 71 13.94 31.02 -14.42
N PHE A 72 14.58 30.71 -13.30
CA PHE A 72 15.80 29.89 -13.24
C PHE A 72 15.48 28.41 -13.48
N ASN A 73 14.91 28.12 -14.65
CA ASN A 73 15.23 26.96 -15.49
C ASN A 73 15.36 25.56 -14.82
N VAL A 74 14.71 25.30 -13.68
CA VAL A 74 14.79 24.05 -12.90
C VAL A 74 14.48 22.85 -13.80
N ARG A 75 13.51 23.01 -14.70
CA ARG A 75 13.17 22.00 -15.71
C ARG A 75 14.37 21.63 -16.59
N ASN A 76 15.12 22.62 -17.06
CA ASN A 76 16.22 22.36 -17.98
C ASN A 76 17.52 21.97 -17.23
N GLN A 77 17.67 22.33 -15.93
CA GLN A 77 18.71 21.72 -15.08
C GLN A 77 18.40 20.27 -14.72
N LEU A 78 17.13 19.97 -14.40
CA LEU A 78 16.68 18.62 -14.13
C LEU A 78 16.76 17.74 -15.38
N MET A 79 16.35 18.26 -16.53
CA MET A 79 16.53 17.58 -17.82
C MET A 79 18.01 17.33 -18.11
N LYS A 80 18.90 18.29 -17.81
CA LYS A 80 20.34 18.14 -18.00
C LYS A 80 20.98 17.15 -17.01
N ALA A 81 20.42 17.01 -15.81
CA ALA A 81 20.88 16.07 -14.80
C ALA A 81 20.37 14.65 -15.05
N ILE A 82 19.16 14.50 -15.58
CA ILE A 82 18.54 13.21 -15.89
C ILE A 82 18.99 12.68 -17.28
N ASP A 83 19.26 13.58 -18.22
CA ASP A 83 19.60 13.25 -19.62
C ASP A 83 20.78 14.12 -20.10
N GLY A 84 21.93 13.95 -19.45
CA GLY A 84 23.16 14.71 -19.73
C GLY A 84 23.87 14.28 -21.02
N ASP A 85 23.64 13.06 -21.45
CA ASP A 85 24.20 12.39 -22.64
C ASP A 85 23.22 12.38 -23.83
N GLY A 86 21.96 12.79 -23.63
CA GLY A 86 20.95 12.87 -24.69
C GLY A 86 20.41 11.51 -25.15
N THR A 87 20.73 10.44 -24.43
CA THR A 87 20.32 9.08 -24.77
C THR A 87 18.83 8.87 -24.53
N ILE A 88 18.25 9.51 -23.51
CA ILE A 88 16.81 9.44 -23.25
C ILE A 88 16.04 10.16 -24.37
N ARG A 89 16.49 11.35 -24.79
CA ARG A 89 15.92 12.05 -25.95
C ARG A 89 15.99 11.24 -27.24
N ARG A 90 17.14 10.63 -27.52
CA ARG A 90 17.32 9.81 -28.73
C ARG A 90 16.43 8.57 -28.73
N ALA A 91 16.31 7.89 -27.59
CA ALA A 91 15.43 6.73 -27.44
C ALA A 91 13.93 7.06 -27.48
N ILE A 92 13.55 8.31 -27.19
CA ILE A 92 12.15 8.79 -27.31
C ILE A 92 11.82 9.16 -28.76
N ASP A 93 12.76 9.78 -29.48
CA ASP A 93 12.58 10.12 -30.90
C ASP A 93 12.63 8.87 -31.80
N GLU A 94 13.42 7.85 -31.43
CA GLU A 94 13.44 6.55 -32.09
C GLU A 94 12.27 5.68 -31.61
N SER A 95 11.10 5.86 -32.23
CA SER A 95 9.92 5.05 -31.94
C SER A 95 10.21 3.55 -32.15
N PRO A 96 10.08 2.68 -31.12
CA PRO A 96 10.33 1.24 -31.23
C PRO A 96 9.30 0.49 -32.11
N LEU A 97 8.34 1.22 -32.68
CA LEU A 97 7.28 0.68 -33.54
C LEU A 97 7.78 0.32 -34.95
N ASP A 98 8.90 0.89 -35.41
CA ASP A 98 9.46 0.58 -36.75
C ASP A 98 10.38 -0.65 -36.74
N THR A 99 10.88 -1.09 -35.58
CA THR A 99 11.80 -2.24 -35.47
C THR A 99 11.07 -3.59 -35.35
N ALA A 100 9.73 -3.60 -35.36
CA ALA A 100 8.92 -4.81 -35.20
C ALA A 100 8.56 -5.53 -36.53
N THR A 101 9.29 -5.27 -37.62
CA THR A 101 9.15 -6.03 -38.88
C THR A 101 10.35 -6.95 -39.06
N GLU A 102 10.29 -8.14 -38.46
CA GLU A 102 10.57 -9.43 -39.13
C GLU A 102 10.38 -10.59 -38.12
N PRO A 103 9.29 -11.36 -38.20
CA PRO A 103 9.24 -12.66 -37.55
C PRO A 103 10.13 -13.61 -38.35
N ARG A 104 11.40 -13.75 -37.94
CA ARG A 104 12.24 -14.85 -38.42
C ARG A 104 11.66 -16.17 -37.92
N ARG A 105 10.83 -16.81 -38.75
CA ARG A 105 10.42 -18.20 -38.56
C ARG A 105 11.67 -19.07 -38.55
N THR A 106 12.05 -19.54 -37.37
CA THR A 106 12.93 -20.71 -37.26
C THR A 106 12.11 -21.94 -37.65
N PRO A 107 12.61 -22.81 -38.56
CA PRO A 107 11.98 -24.11 -38.79
C PRO A 107 12.08 -24.93 -37.51
N ILE A 108 10.95 -25.42 -37.01
CA ILE A 108 10.89 -26.40 -35.92
C ILE A 108 11.23 -27.76 -36.55
N PRO A 109 12.33 -28.44 -36.19
CA PRO A 109 12.54 -29.81 -36.60
C PRO A 109 11.53 -30.73 -35.91
N ASP A 110 11.02 -31.69 -36.68
CA ASP A 110 9.96 -32.63 -36.36
C ASP A 110 10.06 -33.25 -34.97
N SER A 111 8.90 -33.32 -34.33
CA SER A 111 8.65 -34.02 -33.08
C SER A 111 9.01 -35.51 -33.17
N THR A 112 10.12 -35.89 -32.55
CA THR A 112 10.40 -37.29 -32.16
C THR A 112 9.44 -37.67 -31.02
N PRO A 113 8.74 -38.82 -31.08
CA PRO A 113 7.90 -39.25 -29.97
C PRO A 113 8.77 -39.63 -28.78
N LEU A 114 8.71 -38.85 -27.70
CA LEU A 114 9.20 -39.23 -26.37
C LEU A 114 8.23 -40.24 -25.75
N ASN A 115 8.23 -41.47 -26.28
CA ASN A 115 7.67 -42.62 -25.60
C ASN A 115 8.79 -43.32 -24.82
N SER A 116 8.93 -42.96 -23.54
CA SER A 116 9.60 -43.74 -22.49
C SER A 116 9.38 -43.03 -21.15
N ALA A 117 8.16 -43.08 -20.62
CA ALA A 117 7.94 -42.79 -19.20
C ALA A 117 8.46 -43.97 -18.37
N PRO A 118 9.22 -43.75 -17.27
CA PRO A 118 9.61 -44.84 -16.39
C PRO A 118 8.37 -45.46 -15.74
N ALA A 119 8.33 -46.80 -15.73
CA ALA A 119 7.25 -47.58 -15.16
C ALA A 119 7.04 -47.26 -13.69
N PHE A 120 5.78 -47.02 -13.33
CA PHE A 120 5.31 -46.90 -11.94
C PHE A 120 5.39 -48.27 -11.27
N ASP A 121 6.27 -48.41 -10.28
CA ASP A 121 6.40 -49.60 -9.42
C ASP A 121 5.42 -49.48 -8.24
N PRO A 122 4.39 -50.35 -8.11
CA PRO A 122 3.44 -50.33 -7.01
C PRO A 122 3.93 -51.10 -5.76
N GLY A 123 5.25 -51.23 -5.57
CA GLY A 123 5.86 -52.06 -4.53
C GLY A 123 6.45 -51.35 -3.30
N GLY A 124 6.27 -50.03 -3.14
CA GLY A 124 6.87 -49.26 -2.04
C GLY A 124 5.84 -48.52 -1.19
N LEU A 125 5.28 -49.17 -0.18
CA LEU A 125 4.49 -48.52 0.87
C LEU A 125 5.43 -47.64 1.73
N HIS A 126 5.79 -46.47 1.24
CA HIS A 126 6.28 -45.41 2.09
C HIS A 126 5.10 -44.88 2.89
N GLU A 127 5.10 -45.29 4.15
CA GLU A 127 4.32 -44.76 5.26
C GLU A 127 4.46 -43.24 5.33
N TYR A 128 3.65 -42.53 4.56
CA TYR A 128 3.38 -41.12 4.79
C TYR A 128 2.55 -41.05 6.05
N GLY A 129 3.24 -40.93 7.18
CA GLY A 129 2.65 -40.69 8.48
C GLY A 129 1.69 -39.51 8.38
N TYR A 130 0.40 -39.79 8.51
CA TYR A 130 -0.61 -38.79 8.77
C TYR A 130 -0.26 -38.15 10.12
N ALA A 131 0.39 -36.99 10.10
CA ALA A 131 0.49 -36.17 11.28
C ALA A 131 -0.95 -35.83 11.71
N THR A 132 -1.36 -36.40 12.83
CA THR A 132 -2.59 -36.09 13.55
C THR A 132 -2.67 -34.58 13.80
N PRO A 133 -3.87 -33.96 13.77
CA PRO A 133 -4.01 -32.60 14.23
C PRO A 133 -3.75 -32.59 15.74
N VAL A 134 -2.61 -32.02 16.15
CA VAL A 134 -2.34 -31.77 17.57
C VAL A 134 -3.25 -30.63 18.02
N ALA A 135 -4.42 -31.01 18.54
CA ALA A 135 -5.20 -30.15 19.41
C ALA A 135 -4.40 -29.94 20.70
N SER A 136 -3.70 -28.82 20.80
CA SER A 136 -3.33 -28.20 22.08
C SER A 136 -2.71 -26.83 21.82
N TYR A 137 -3.54 -25.79 21.75
CA TYR A 137 -3.08 -24.47 22.18
C TYR A 137 -3.05 -24.55 23.72
N ALA A 138 -1.92 -24.98 24.27
CA ALA A 138 -1.63 -24.66 25.66
C ALA A 138 -1.55 -23.14 25.72
N GLU A 139 -2.61 -22.54 26.24
CA GLU A 139 -2.70 -21.12 26.55
C GLU A 139 -1.50 -20.78 27.43
N THR A 140 -0.48 -20.17 26.82
CA THR A 140 0.60 -19.56 27.59
C THR A 140 -0.05 -18.40 28.30
N ALA A 141 -0.48 -18.65 29.53
CA ALA A 141 -1.08 -17.67 30.41
C ALA A 141 -0.09 -16.52 30.56
N PHE A 142 -0.37 -15.39 29.90
CA PHE A 142 0.29 -14.14 30.22
C PHE A 142 -0.01 -13.85 31.69
N PRO A 143 0.99 -13.56 32.53
CA PRO A 143 0.72 -13.17 33.90
C PRO A 143 -0.23 -11.97 33.88
N PRO A 144 -1.25 -11.92 34.76
CA PRO A 144 -2.18 -10.81 34.80
C PRO A 144 -1.38 -9.53 35.01
N LEU A 145 -1.43 -8.64 34.01
CA LEU A 145 -0.86 -7.30 34.12
C LEU A 145 -1.55 -6.63 35.30
N ALA A 146 -0.80 -6.45 36.41
CA ALA A 146 -1.27 -5.72 37.58
C ALA A 146 -1.81 -4.35 37.13
N ASP A 147 -3.08 -4.08 37.42
CA ASP A 147 -3.87 -2.99 36.82
C ASP A 147 -3.46 -1.58 37.33
N ASP A 148 -2.52 -1.51 38.29
CA ASP A 148 -2.15 -0.28 39.01
C ASP A 148 -0.71 0.22 38.74
N GLY A 149 0.01 -0.39 37.80
CA GLY A 149 1.36 0.06 37.42
C GLY A 149 1.33 1.19 36.38
N PRO A 150 2.26 2.18 36.42
CA PRO A 150 2.44 3.09 35.29
C PRO A 150 2.70 2.25 34.03
N PRO A 151 2.09 2.61 32.88
CA PRO A 151 2.24 1.83 31.66
C PRO A 151 3.73 1.69 31.34
N PRO A 152 4.21 0.50 30.93
CA PRO A 152 5.62 0.30 30.64
C PRO A 152 6.08 1.36 29.65
N ALA A 153 7.25 1.96 29.91
CA ALA A 153 7.82 3.08 29.14
C ALA A 153 8.13 2.78 27.66
N LEU A 154 7.71 1.60 27.18
CA LEU A 154 7.77 1.15 25.79
C LEU A 154 6.79 1.92 24.88
N LEU A 155 5.80 2.63 25.43
CA LEU A 155 4.85 3.42 24.66
C LEU A 155 5.16 4.93 24.79
N PRO A 156 5.15 5.70 23.68
CA PRO A 156 5.25 7.15 23.73
C PRO A 156 4.17 7.74 24.64
N PRO A 157 4.45 8.81 25.40
CA PRO A 157 3.54 9.33 26.42
C PRO A 157 2.19 9.80 25.87
N SER A 158 2.15 10.22 24.60
CA SER A 158 0.92 10.56 23.88
C SER A 158 0.02 9.35 23.63
N VAL A 159 0.61 8.20 23.28
CA VAL A 159 -0.10 6.94 23.04
C VAL A 159 -0.60 6.36 24.37
N GLY A 160 0.22 6.40 25.42
CA GLY A 160 -0.17 5.96 26.76
C GLY A 160 -1.35 6.74 27.34
N ARG A 161 -1.35 8.08 27.22
CA ARG A 161 -2.47 8.93 27.68
C ARG A 161 -3.76 8.67 26.88
N ARG A 162 -3.64 8.45 25.57
CA ARG A 162 -4.80 8.15 24.72
C ARG A 162 -5.44 6.81 25.10
N LEU A 163 -4.62 5.78 25.28
CA LEU A 163 -5.09 4.45 25.70
C LEU A 163 -5.74 4.48 27.09
N ALA A 164 -5.17 5.23 28.04
CA ALA A 164 -5.79 5.41 29.37
C ALA A 164 -7.19 6.03 29.30
N GLY A 165 -7.39 7.03 28.41
CA GLY A 165 -8.70 7.64 28.19
C GLY A 165 -9.70 6.75 27.45
N GLU A 166 -9.24 5.88 26.54
CA GLU A 166 -10.09 4.93 25.83
C GLU A 166 -10.48 3.71 26.69
N ARG A 167 -9.64 3.33 27.66
CA ARG A 167 -9.87 2.17 28.55
C ARG A 167 -11.15 2.29 29.38
N ALA A 168 -11.51 3.50 29.80
CA ALA A 168 -12.76 3.76 30.52
C ALA A 168 -14.02 3.49 29.67
N ARG A 169 -13.90 3.54 28.33
CA ARG A 169 -15.00 3.26 27.40
C ARG A 169 -15.12 1.79 27.03
N LEU A 170 -14.05 1.00 27.23
CA LEU A 170 -14.01 -0.43 26.92
C LEU A 170 -14.62 -1.30 28.04
N ARG A 171 -14.85 -0.72 29.23
CA ARG A 171 -15.67 -1.35 30.27
C ARG A 171 -17.10 -0.82 30.15
N PRO A 172 -18.05 -1.58 29.56
CA PRO A 172 -19.44 -1.17 29.53
C PRO A 172 -19.95 -1.07 30.99
N PRO A 173 -20.68 0.01 31.35
CA PRO A 173 -21.21 0.16 32.70
C PRO A 173 -22.16 -1.01 33.02
N ALA A 174 -22.10 -1.49 34.27
CA ALA A 174 -22.84 -2.66 34.77
C ALA A 174 -24.39 -2.57 34.66
N PHE A 175 -24.91 -1.43 34.22
CA PHE A 175 -26.34 -1.19 33.97
C PHE A 175 -26.83 -1.75 32.61
N LEU A 176 -25.93 -2.10 31.68
CA LEU A 176 -26.31 -2.78 30.44
C LEU A 176 -26.43 -4.29 30.70
N PRO A 177 -27.57 -4.94 30.36
CA PRO A 177 -27.70 -6.37 30.53
C PRO A 177 -26.63 -7.09 29.68
N PRO A 178 -26.02 -8.18 30.18
CA PRO A 178 -24.95 -8.86 29.47
C PRO A 178 -25.46 -9.30 28.10
N VAL A 179 -24.66 -9.04 27.07
CA VAL A 179 -24.97 -9.43 25.69
C VAL A 179 -25.12 -10.95 25.64
N ARG A 180 -26.32 -11.43 25.31
CA ARG A 180 -26.62 -12.85 25.15
C ARG A 180 -26.60 -13.19 23.67
N VAL A 181 -25.75 -14.15 23.30
CA VAL A 181 -25.66 -14.68 21.94
C VAL A 181 -26.30 -16.07 21.88
N MET A 182 -26.79 -16.47 20.72
CA MET A 182 -27.39 -17.79 20.51
C MET A 182 -26.31 -18.79 20.12
N HIS A 183 -26.14 -19.85 20.90
CA HIS A 183 -25.27 -20.99 20.57
C HIS A 183 -26.10 -22.28 20.64
N GLY A 184 -26.18 -23.02 19.53
CA GLY A 184 -26.90 -24.31 19.48
C GLY A 184 -28.33 -24.25 20.05
N ALA A 185 -29.12 -23.26 19.61
CA ALA A 185 -30.49 -22.98 20.07
C ALA A 185 -30.64 -22.54 21.56
N ARG A 186 -29.55 -22.18 22.25
CA ARG A 186 -29.57 -21.69 23.64
C ARG A 186 -29.01 -20.25 23.75
N ARG A 187 -29.61 -19.41 24.60
CA ARG A 187 -29.14 -18.03 24.89
C ARG A 187 -28.03 -18.05 25.94
N VAL A 188 -26.77 -17.96 25.50
CA VAL A 188 -25.58 -17.95 26.38
C VAL A 188 -24.99 -16.53 26.49
N SER A 189 -24.49 -16.17 27.67
CA SER A 189 -23.82 -14.88 27.87
C SER A 189 -22.49 -14.85 27.12
N ALA A 190 -22.19 -13.74 26.43
CA ALA A 190 -20.95 -13.60 25.65
C ALA A 190 -19.71 -13.27 26.51
N THR A 191 -19.89 -12.96 27.79
CA THR A 191 -18.81 -12.72 28.74
C THR A 191 -18.42 -14.02 29.43
N HIS A 192 -17.14 -14.38 29.30
CA HIS A 192 -16.50 -15.52 29.98
C HIS A 192 -16.88 -15.55 31.48
N PRO A 193 -17.24 -16.71 32.07
CA PRO A 193 -17.47 -16.78 33.51
C PRO A 193 -16.17 -16.40 34.22
N ALA A 194 -16.24 -15.36 35.06
CA ALA A 194 -15.33 -15.19 36.17
C ALA A 194 -15.73 -16.26 37.19
N GLU A 195 -14.89 -17.27 37.37
CA GLU A 195 -15.02 -18.23 38.47
C GLU A 195 -14.69 -17.54 39.79
N GLY A 196 -15.44 -17.90 40.84
CA GLY A 196 -15.27 -17.45 42.22
C GLY A 196 -14.43 -18.40 43.06
#